data_AF-A0A1H0TTC9-F1
#
_entry.id   AF-A0A1H0TTC9-F1
#
_cell.length_a   1.000
_cell.length_b   1.000
_cell.length_c   1.000
_cell.angle_alpha   90.00
_cell.angle_beta   90.00
_cell.angle_gamma   90.00
#
_symmetry.space_group_name_H-M   'P 1'
#
loop_
_entity.id
_entity.type
_entity.pdbx_description
1 polymer ?
#
loop_
_entity_poly.entity_id
_entity_poly.type
_entity_poly.pdbx_seq_one_letter_code
_entity_poly.pdbx_strand_id
1 'polypeptide(L)'
;MLKLNHYLVYASLICLSLSARGQTPNTPVKTIKNINVMNTDQLTNPTVKKAIEALQTGDKKAWFDLFTADVELFDDGHKMNFKSFFDKALGHERFTHIDKVENNGLDLYGRFHSDQWGNFKTYFRFIINPEGKISRLDIGQVSY
;
A
#
# COMPACT_ATOMS: atom_id res chain seq x y z
N MET A 1 13.76 24.31 -11.25
CA MET A 1 14.22 22.91 -11.41
C MET A 1 14.87 22.48 -10.10
N LEU A 2 14.18 21.71 -9.26
CA LEU A 2 14.76 21.23 -8.00
C LEU A 2 14.66 19.69 -7.91
N LYS A 3 15.83 19.09 -8.18
CA LYS A 3 16.46 17.92 -7.54
C LYS A 3 15.64 16.65 -7.34
N LEU A 4 15.74 15.79 -8.35
CA LEU A 4 16.08 14.36 -8.33
C LEU A 4 16.38 13.76 -6.92
N ASN A 5 15.37 13.13 -6.30
CA ASN A 5 15.58 12.26 -5.15
C ASN A 5 15.67 10.81 -5.65
N HIS A 6 16.90 10.34 -5.79
CA HIS A 6 17.21 8.92 -6.00
C HIS A 6 17.00 8.16 -4.68
N TYR A 7 15.96 7.34 -4.61
CA TYR A 7 15.86 6.26 -3.61
C TYR A 7 15.49 4.92 -4.27
N LEU A 8 16.22 4.57 -5.32
CA LEU A 8 16.32 3.20 -5.82
C LEU A 8 17.44 2.48 -5.08
N VAL A 9 17.20 1.98 -3.86
CA VAL A 9 17.97 0.83 -3.35
C VAL A 9 17.11 0.01 -2.39
N TYR A 10 16.66 -1.15 -2.85
CA TYR A 10 16.29 -2.26 -1.98
C TYR A 10 17.53 -2.75 -1.24
N ALA A 11 17.78 -2.25 -0.04
CA ALA A 11 18.76 -2.81 0.87
C ALA A 11 18.03 -3.43 2.06
N SER A 12 18.02 -4.76 2.09
CA SER A 12 17.59 -5.55 3.23
C SER A 12 18.47 -5.23 4.46
N LEU A 13 17.87 -4.64 5.49
CA LEU A 13 18.46 -4.58 6.83
C LEU A 13 17.65 -5.48 7.76
N ILE A 14 18.30 -6.57 8.17
CA ILE A 14 17.82 -7.51 9.18
C ILE A 14 17.98 -6.84 10.54
N CYS A 15 16.87 -6.47 11.18
CA CYS A 15 16.86 -6.17 12.61
C CYS A 15 16.45 -7.43 13.37
N LEU A 16 17.41 -8.06 14.07
CA LEU A 16 17.12 -9.02 15.13
C LEU A 16 16.53 -8.27 16.33
N SER A 17 15.33 -8.64 16.77
CA SER A 17 14.85 -8.33 18.11
C SER A 17 14.69 -9.61 18.93
N LEU A 18 15.39 -9.64 20.06
CA LEU A 18 15.34 -10.68 21.08
C LEU A 18 13.96 -10.71 21.74
N SER A 19 13.40 -11.91 21.88
CA SER A 19 12.13 -12.15 22.56
C SER A 19 12.34 -12.17 24.07
N ALA A 20 11.65 -11.29 24.81
CA ALA A 20 11.49 -11.40 26.25
C ALA A 20 10.09 -11.98 26.55
N ARG A 21 10.06 -13.15 27.22
CA ARG A 21 8.85 -13.85 27.68
C ARG A 21 8.34 -13.22 28.98
N GLY A 22 7.02 -13.00 29.08
CA GLY A 22 6.32 -12.69 30.33
C GLY A 22 4.86 -13.17 30.25
N GLN A 23 4.40 -13.92 31.25
CA GLN A 23 3.07 -14.55 31.32
C GLN A 23 1.98 -13.63 31.92
N THR A 24 0.73 -14.03 31.68
CA THR A 24 -0.56 -13.34 31.87
C THR A 24 -1.05 -13.25 33.34
N PRO A 25 -2.13 -12.46 33.60
CA PRO A 25 -3.43 -13.11 33.82
C PRO A 25 -4.63 -12.41 33.16
N ASN A 26 -5.69 -13.20 33.03
CA ASN A 26 -6.92 -12.94 32.26
C ASN A 26 -7.81 -11.84 32.86
N THR A 27 -8.16 -10.87 32.01
CA THR A 27 -9.34 -10.02 32.13
C THR A 27 -10.03 -10.04 30.77
N PRO A 28 -11.36 -10.17 30.63
CA PRO A 28 -12.00 -9.95 29.34
C PRO A 28 -11.97 -8.44 29.05
N VAL A 29 -10.82 -7.97 28.58
CA VAL A 29 -10.69 -6.63 28.01
C VAL A 29 -11.51 -6.67 26.72
N LYS A 30 -12.69 -6.06 26.74
CA LYS A 30 -13.33 -5.53 25.53
C LYS A 30 -12.36 -4.49 24.96
N THR A 31 -11.38 -4.98 24.21
CA THR A 31 -10.45 -4.12 23.50
C THR A 31 -11.22 -3.63 22.29
N ILE A 32 -11.97 -2.54 22.44
CA ILE A 32 -12.24 -1.70 21.29
C ILE A 32 -10.89 -1.05 20.99
N LYS A 33 -10.03 -1.75 20.24
CA LYS A 33 -9.01 -1.06 19.47
C LYS A 33 -9.83 -0.15 18.57
N ASN A 34 -9.83 1.15 18.83
CA ASN A 34 -10.06 2.13 17.79
C ASN A 34 -8.88 1.98 16.81
N ILE A 35 -8.86 0.88 16.06
CA ILE A 35 -8.23 0.86 14.76
C ILE A 35 -9.03 1.90 14.01
N ASN A 36 -8.44 3.09 13.86
CA ASN A 36 -8.97 4.07 12.94
C ASN A 36 -8.83 3.44 11.56
N VAL A 37 -9.82 2.64 11.17
CA VAL A 37 -9.87 1.98 9.87
C VAL A 37 -9.86 3.10 8.86
N MET A 38 -8.89 3.07 7.95
CA MET A 38 -8.79 4.07 6.89
C MET A 38 -10.13 4.09 6.13
N ASN A 39 -10.73 5.28 6.00
CA ASN A 39 -12.02 5.42 5.35
C ASN A 39 -11.89 5.21 3.83
N THR A 40 -12.54 4.16 3.32
CA THR A 40 -12.56 3.78 1.91
C THR A 40 -13.83 4.18 1.16
N ASP A 41 -14.75 4.94 1.76
CA ASP A 41 -16.06 5.26 1.18
C ASP A 41 -15.94 6.08 -0.12
N GLN A 42 -14.87 6.85 -0.27
CA GLN A 42 -14.56 7.59 -1.50
C GLN A 42 -14.01 6.72 -2.65
N LEU A 43 -13.71 5.44 -2.40
CA LEU A 43 -13.22 4.51 -3.43
C LEU A 43 -14.41 3.90 -4.18
N THR A 44 -14.80 4.56 -5.27
CA THR A 44 -15.98 4.17 -6.07
C THR A 44 -15.70 3.03 -7.06
N ASN A 45 -14.45 2.87 -7.52
CA ASN A 45 -14.07 1.75 -8.37
C ASN A 45 -13.91 0.47 -7.53
N PRO A 46 -14.68 -0.61 -7.81
CA PRO A 46 -14.72 -1.79 -6.96
C PRO A 46 -13.40 -2.58 -6.95
N THR A 47 -12.65 -2.61 -8.07
CA THR A 47 -11.35 -3.29 -8.13
C THR A 47 -10.30 -2.51 -7.33
N VAL A 48 -10.28 -1.18 -7.47
CA VAL A 48 -9.38 -0.32 -6.70
C VAL A 48 -9.70 -0.38 -5.21
N LYS A 49 -10.98 -0.34 -4.84
CA LYS A 49 -11.40 -0.48 -3.44
C LYS A 49 -10.88 -1.77 -2.83
N LYS A 50 -11.10 -2.92 -3.49
CA LYS A 50 -10.58 -4.21 -3.04
C LYS A 50 -9.05 -4.24 -2.93
N ALA A 51 -8.36 -3.62 -3.88
CA ALA A 51 -6.89 -3.54 -3.84
C ALA A 51 -6.44 -2.77 -2.61
N ILE A 52 -7.01 -1.59 -2.35
CA ILE A 52 -6.67 -0.80 -1.17
C ILE A 52 -7.04 -1.52 0.12
N GLU A 53 -8.20 -2.18 0.21
CA GLU A 53 -8.55 -3.00 1.39
C GLU A 53 -7.53 -4.13 1.63
N ALA A 54 -7.08 -4.81 0.58
CA ALA A 54 -6.04 -5.83 0.66
C ALA A 54 -4.69 -5.23 1.11
N LEU A 55 -4.32 -4.05 0.62
CA LEU A 55 -3.13 -3.32 1.06
C LEU A 55 -3.20 -2.96 2.54
N GLN A 56 -4.32 -2.38 2.99
CA GLN A 56 -4.53 -1.97 4.39
C GLN A 56 -4.44 -3.15 5.37
N THR A 57 -4.87 -4.33 4.94
CA THR A 57 -4.90 -5.56 5.74
C THR A 57 -3.66 -6.44 5.58
N GLY A 58 -2.80 -6.14 4.58
CA GLY A 58 -1.66 -6.98 4.23
C GLY A 58 -2.06 -8.34 3.62
N ASP A 59 -3.29 -8.47 3.10
CA ASP A 59 -3.76 -9.72 2.50
C ASP A 59 -3.09 -9.95 1.13
N LYS A 60 -2.00 -10.72 1.15
CA LYS A 60 -1.23 -11.05 -0.06
C LYS A 60 -2.07 -11.77 -1.11
N LYS A 61 -2.95 -12.68 -0.70
CA LYS A 61 -3.73 -13.45 -1.66
C LYS A 61 -4.74 -12.55 -2.34
N ALA A 62 -5.51 -11.78 -1.58
CA ALA A 62 -6.48 -10.84 -2.13
C ALA A 62 -5.80 -9.77 -2.99
N TRP A 63 -4.62 -9.28 -2.60
CA TRP A 63 -3.85 -8.34 -3.40
C TRP A 63 -3.46 -8.95 -4.74
N PHE A 64 -2.69 -10.05 -4.76
CA PHE A 64 -2.16 -10.64 -6.00
C PHE A 64 -3.27 -11.14 -6.93
N ASP A 65 -4.39 -11.62 -6.39
CA ASP A 65 -5.53 -12.09 -7.20
C ASP A 65 -6.17 -10.96 -8.02
N LEU A 66 -5.98 -9.68 -7.70
CA LEU A 66 -6.58 -8.56 -8.44
C LEU A 66 -5.80 -8.15 -9.70
N PHE A 67 -4.57 -8.62 -9.85
CA PHE A 67 -3.68 -8.21 -10.92
C PHE A 67 -3.61 -9.26 -12.04
N THR A 68 -3.25 -8.79 -13.22
CA THR A 68 -2.88 -9.65 -14.35
C THR A 68 -1.53 -10.32 -14.10
N ALA A 69 -1.26 -11.42 -14.81
CA ALA A 69 0.01 -12.15 -14.68
C ALA A 69 1.22 -11.32 -15.20
N ASP A 70 0.97 -10.42 -16.16
CA ASP A 70 1.93 -9.55 -16.84
C ASP A 70 1.86 -8.09 -16.37
N VAL A 71 1.30 -7.86 -15.17
CA VAL A 71 1.15 -6.52 -14.59
C VAL A 71 2.45 -5.71 -14.62
N GLU A 72 2.34 -4.46 -15.05
CA GLU A 72 3.43 -3.50 -14.96
C GLU A 72 3.35 -2.69 -13.67
N LEU A 73 4.48 -2.55 -12.97
CA LEU A 73 4.63 -1.67 -11.82
C LEU A 73 5.67 -0.61 -12.12
N PHE A 74 5.34 0.65 -11.84
CA PHE A 74 6.30 1.74 -11.83
C PHE A 74 6.30 2.44 -10.47
N ASP A 75 7.49 2.71 -9.95
CA ASP A 75 7.73 3.48 -8.72
C ASP A 75 8.52 4.75 -9.07
N ASP A 76 7.90 5.91 -8.86
CA ASP A 76 8.41 7.21 -9.28
C ASP A 76 8.90 7.21 -10.76
N GLY A 77 8.14 6.53 -11.62
CA GLY A 77 8.40 6.40 -13.06
C GLY A 77 9.42 5.31 -13.45
N HIS A 78 10.00 4.58 -12.49
CA HIS A 78 10.95 3.50 -12.76
C HIS A 78 10.25 2.14 -12.74
N LYS A 79 10.47 1.30 -13.75
CA LYS A 79 9.87 -0.03 -13.82
C LYS A 79 10.41 -0.94 -12.72
N MET A 80 9.52 -1.57 -11.98
CA MET A 80 9.82 -2.45 -10.84
C MET A 80 9.34 -3.88 -11.08
N ASN A 81 9.92 -4.84 -10.37
CA ASN A 81 9.36 -6.20 -10.32
C ASN A 81 8.18 -6.24 -9.35
N PHE A 82 6.96 -6.34 -9.87
CA PHE A 82 5.73 -6.28 -9.09
C PHE A 82 5.69 -7.26 -7.92
N LYS A 83 5.98 -8.55 -8.16
CA LYS A 83 5.92 -9.58 -7.13
C LYS A 83 6.94 -9.32 -6.01
N SER A 84 8.20 -9.08 -6.37
CA SER A 84 9.25 -8.82 -5.39
C SER A 84 9.03 -7.52 -4.62
N PHE A 85 8.38 -6.51 -5.22
CA PHE A 85 8.01 -5.28 -4.53
C PHE A 85 7.00 -5.58 -3.42
N PHE A 86 5.83 -6.13 -3.80
CA PHE A 86 4.72 -6.29 -2.87
C PHE A 86 4.89 -7.45 -1.89
N ASP A 87 5.74 -8.43 -2.17
CA ASP A 87 6.12 -9.44 -1.17
C ASP A 87 6.78 -8.81 0.07
N LYS A 88 7.46 -7.67 -0.10
CA LYS A 88 8.14 -6.90 0.96
C LYS A 88 7.28 -5.78 1.53
N ALA A 89 6.47 -5.12 0.70
CA ALA A 89 5.67 -3.97 1.11
C ALA A 89 4.41 -4.35 1.91
N LEU A 90 3.73 -5.45 1.53
CA LEU A 90 2.45 -5.82 2.14
C LEU A 90 2.60 -6.11 3.64
N GLY A 91 1.80 -5.41 4.45
CA GLY A 91 1.85 -5.43 5.91
C GLY A 91 2.70 -4.32 6.54
N HIS A 92 3.61 -3.73 5.78
CA HIS A 92 4.51 -2.66 6.21
C HIS A 92 4.13 -1.28 5.66
N GLU A 93 3.24 -1.27 4.69
CA GLU A 93 2.87 -0.09 3.92
C GLU A 93 1.35 0.06 3.87
N ARG A 94 0.83 1.26 4.16
CA ARG A 94 -0.61 1.53 4.22
C ARG A 94 -0.95 3.01 4.03
N PHE A 95 -2.12 3.28 3.46
CA PHE A 95 -2.72 4.61 3.53
C PHE A 95 -3.20 4.89 4.96
N THR A 96 -2.88 6.08 5.45
CA THR A 96 -3.44 6.65 6.68
C THR A 96 -4.63 7.56 6.40
N HIS A 97 -4.69 8.11 5.17
CA HIS A 97 -5.78 8.97 4.70
C HIS A 97 -5.77 9.04 3.17
N ILE A 98 -6.94 9.06 2.53
CA ILE A 98 -7.07 9.34 1.11
C ILE A 98 -7.52 10.79 0.96
N ASP A 99 -6.65 11.65 0.45
CA ASP A 99 -6.94 13.09 0.31
C ASP A 99 -7.86 13.36 -0.90
N LYS A 100 -7.65 12.67 -2.02
CA LYS A 100 -8.52 12.79 -3.20
C LYS A 100 -8.51 11.55 -4.08
N VAL A 101 -9.60 11.40 -4.83
CA VAL A 101 -9.81 10.33 -5.81
C VAL A 101 -10.26 10.98 -7.12
N GLU A 102 -9.56 10.67 -8.20
CA GLU A 102 -9.77 11.25 -9.53
C GLU A 102 -9.91 10.13 -10.56
N ASN A 103 -10.11 10.51 -11.83
CA ASN A 103 -10.13 9.59 -12.97
C ASN A 103 -11.05 8.38 -12.77
N ASN A 104 -12.32 8.65 -12.40
CA ASN A 104 -13.33 7.61 -12.14
C ASN A 104 -12.91 6.55 -11.09
N GLY A 105 -12.11 6.95 -10.10
CA GLY A 105 -11.66 6.04 -9.04
C GLY A 105 -10.33 5.36 -9.32
N LEU A 106 -9.65 5.71 -10.41
CA LEU A 106 -8.39 5.08 -10.83
C LEU A 106 -7.14 5.85 -10.38
N ASP A 107 -7.29 7.10 -9.96
CA ASP A 107 -6.19 7.93 -9.50
C ASP A 107 -6.42 8.28 -8.02
N LEU A 108 -5.62 7.71 -7.13
CA LEU A 108 -5.69 7.92 -5.69
C LEU A 108 -4.51 8.76 -5.23
N TYR A 109 -4.79 9.70 -4.34
CA TYR A 109 -3.78 10.51 -3.67
C TYR A 109 -4.06 10.50 -2.18
N GLY A 110 -3.01 10.37 -1.37
CA GLY A 110 -3.20 10.32 0.06
C GLY A 110 -1.92 10.27 0.88
N ARG A 111 -2.12 10.27 2.19
CA ARG A 111 -1.06 10.14 3.18
C ARG A 111 -0.78 8.67 3.41
N PHE A 112 0.48 8.29 3.26
CA PHE A 112 0.94 6.93 3.29
C PHE A 112 1.96 6.75 4.42
N HIS A 113 1.94 5.58 5.05
CA HIS A 113 2.89 5.18 6.06
C HIS A 113 3.66 3.97 5.57
N SER A 114 4.98 4.05 5.61
CA SER A 114 5.90 2.93 5.46
C SER A 114 6.68 2.75 6.75
N ASP A 115 6.77 1.52 7.24
CA ASP A 115 7.59 1.19 8.41
C ASP A 115 9.08 1.57 8.18
N GLN A 116 9.55 1.58 6.92
CA GLN A 116 10.93 1.91 6.55
C GLN A 116 11.17 3.42 6.39
N TRP A 117 10.24 4.14 5.76
CA TRP A 117 10.44 5.53 5.32
C TRP A 117 9.63 6.56 6.11
N GLY A 118 8.75 6.12 7.00
CA GLY A 118 7.85 6.98 7.75
C GLY A 118 6.64 7.43 6.93
N ASN A 119 6.17 8.66 7.21
CA ASN A 119 4.94 9.18 6.61
C ASN A 119 5.23 10.13 5.45
N PHE A 120 4.53 9.96 4.34
CA PHE A 120 4.66 10.82 3.16
C PHE A 120 3.35 10.90 2.37
N LYS A 121 3.28 11.78 1.37
CA LYS A 121 2.16 11.85 0.42
C LYS A 121 2.51 11.04 -0.82
N THR A 122 1.59 10.20 -1.27
CA THR A 122 1.76 9.32 -2.43
C THR A 122 0.60 9.47 -3.40
N TYR A 123 0.83 9.08 -4.65
CA TYR A 123 -0.22 8.72 -5.58
C TYR A 123 -0.16 7.23 -5.91
N PHE A 124 -1.31 6.65 -6.22
CA PHE A 124 -1.49 5.33 -6.82
C PHE A 124 -2.38 5.52 -8.06
N ARG A 125 -1.92 5.10 -9.23
CA ARG A 125 -2.70 5.12 -10.48
C ARG A 125 -2.88 3.72 -11.01
N PHE A 126 -4.13 3.35 -11.26
CA PHE A 126 -4.51 2.02 -11.70
C PHE A 126 -4.94 2.04 -13.16
N ILE A 127 -4.44 1.09 -13.95
CA ILE A 127 -5.02 0.73 -15.24
C ILE A 127 -5.65 -0.64 -15.10
N ILE A 128 -6.94 -0.72 -15.44
CA ILE A 128 -7.73 -1.95 -15.37
C ILE A 128 -8.00 -2.42 -16.80
N ASN A 129 -7.77 -3.70 -17.05
CA ASN A 129 -8.04 -4.34 -18.33
C ASN A 129 -9.54 -4.66 -18.52
N PRO A 130 -9.98 -5.07 -19.72
CA PRO A 130 -11.39 -5.42 -19.97
C PRO A 130 -11.95 -6.52 -19.06
N GLU A 131 -11.11 -7.41 -18.54
CA GLU A 131 -11.48 -8.48 -17.61
C GLU A 131 -11.64 -8.00 -16.15
N GLY A 132 -11.41 -6.71 -15.88
CA GLY A 132 -11.54 -6.12 -14.55
C GLY A 132 -10.33 -6.34 -13.64
N LYS A 133 -9.20 -6.82 -14.18
CA LYS A 133 -7.92 -7.00 -13.48
C LYS A 133 -7.03 -5.79 -13.67
N ILE A 134 -6.18 -5.51 -12.69
CA ILE A 134 -5.20 -4.43 -12.79
C ILE A 134 -4.05 -4.88 -13.68
N SER A 135 -3.85 -4.19 -14.81
CA SER A 135 -2.76 -4.43 -15.76
C SER A 135 -1.56 -3.51 -15.55
N ARG A 136 -1.76 -2.36 -14.92
CA ARG A 136 -0.66 -1.47 -14.52
C ARG A 136 -0.97 -0.73 -13.24
N LEU A 137 0.07 -0.56 -12.43
CA LEU A 137 0.07 0.27 -11.23
C LEU A 137 1.26 1.22 -11.29
N ASP A 138 0.99 2.53 -11.25
CA ASP A 138 2.02 3.55 -11.03
C ASP A 138 1.89 4.09 -9.62
N ILE A 139 2.96 4.02 -8.84
CA ILE A 139 3.07 4.61 -7.51
C ILE A 139 4.18 5.64 -7.48
N GLY A 140 4.09 6.58 -6.56
CA GLY A 140 5.17 7.52 -6.34
C GLY A 140 4.83 8.61 -5.34
N GLN A 141 5.85 9.34 -4.91
CA GLN A 141 5.69 10.46 -3.99
C GLN A 141 5.19 11.70 -4.72
N VAL A 142 4.37 12.50 -4.04
CA VAL A 142 3.83 13.75 -4.58
C VAL A 142 3.83 14.86 -3.53
N SER A 143 4.05 16.08 -4.01
CA SER A 143 3.76 17.31 -3.26
C SER A 143 2.57 18.00 -3.91
N TYR A 144 1.51 18.23 -3.14
CA TYR A 144 0.40 19.11 -3.45
C TYR A 144 0.04 19.93 -2.21
#